data_AF-A0A9P9F6W7-F1
#
_entry.id   AF-A0A9P9F6W7-F1
#
_cell.length_a   1.000
_cell.length_b   1.000
_cell.length_c   1.000
_cell.angle_alpha   90.00
_cell.angle_beta   90.00
_cell.angle_gamma   90.00
#
_symmetry.space_group_name_H-M   'P 1'
#
loop_
_entity.id
_entity.type
_entity.pdbx_description
1 polymer ?
#
loop_
_entity_poly.entity_id
_entity_poly.type
_entity_poly.pdbx_seq_one_letter_code
_entity_poly.pdbx_strand_id
1 'polypeptide(L)'
;MPALQRSNSCTDIGFTLRQQFRKDNFRPHQREIIEAALDGYDVYVQAATSFGKSICFQLPAVIDQGITIVVSPLLSLMINQVDALKASGIKASSLNSNTPYSERVRIERDLESGHPLTRLLYVTPELCSGPRFRQRLQLIHEQKELARVAIDEAHCISEWGHDFRKDFKRLSWFRETFPDVPIMCLTATANPQVRQDVLSILGLDATPEKTKLFLMSPQRANLHLEIRYTKDEDDSRLSDFLRWIRGVYDRRRAEARKAELATDGERIESVPGIIYTLSRDECESLSAALRDEGIGARPFHAKLPKEVKEETLNRWIHDEPGYDIIVATTAFGMGIDKNNVRFVVHWRIPKSFEGYYQEAGRAGRDGNASYCFLYYSREDLERVMRLVRSDSKEETNQISRLKSLQALAMYCENTDSCRHATICKYFGETTTPDCDFACDWHKDARELEMRFMRGLATEEFVSTQAMQGTYDGYYDE
;
A
#
# COMPACT_ATOMS: atom_id res chain seq x y z
N MET A 1 -37.82 8.52 -9.64
CA MET A 1 -38.25 7.34 -8.86
C MET A 1 -37.04 6.77 -8.16
N PRO A 2 -37.07 6.48 -6.85
CA PRO A 2 -35.91 5.98 -6.11
C PRO A 2 -35.31 4.73 -6.78
N ALA A 3 -34.02 4.49 -6.52
CA ALA A 3 -33.36 3.23 -6.83
C ALA A 3 -34.18 2.07 -6.23
N LEU A 4 -34.16 0.91 -6.88
CA LEU A 4 -34.77 -0.30 -6.33
C LEU A 4 -33.99 -0.71 -5.08
N GLN A 5 -34.30 -0.09 -3.95
CA GLN A 5 -33.90 -0.60 -2.65
C GLN A 5 -34.71 -1.86 -2.40
N ARG A 6 -34.05 -2.94 -2.01
CA ARG A 6 -34.73 -3.99 -1.27
C ARG A 6 -35.17 -3.38 0.06
N SER A 7 -36.35 -2.77 0.08
CA SER A 7 -37.03 -2.50 1.32
C SER A 7 -37.31 -3.85 1.98
N ASN A 8 -36.53 -4.18 3.00
CA ASN A 8 -36.72 -5.31 3.93
C ASN A 8 -36.21 -6.71 3.53
N SER A 9 -35.22 -6.89 2.64
CA SER A 9 -34.40 -8.12 2.77
C SER A 9 -33.32 -7.87 3.80
N CYS A 10 -33.49 -8.38 5.01
CA CYS A 10 -32.41 -8.54 5.98
C CYS A 10 -31.36 -9.48 5.34
N THR A 11 -30.53 -8.95 4.46
CA THR A 11 -29.36 -9.68 3.99
C THR A 11 -28.43 -9.71 5.17
N ASP A 12 -28.35 -10.86 5.84
CA ASP A 12 -27.35 -11.06 6.87
C ASP A 12 -25.97 -10.85 6.23
N ILE A 13 -25.40 -9.68 6.49
CA ILE A 13 -24.10 -9.26 5.95
C ILE A 13 -23.02 -10.25 6.41
N GLY A 14 -23.16 -10.79 7.62
CA GLY A 14 -22.28 -11.83 8.16
C GLY A 14 -22.44 -13.17 7.45
N PHE A 15 -23.68 -13.56 7.08
CA PHE A 15 -23.90 -14.75 6.26
C PHE A 15 -23.22 -14.61 4.89
N THR A 16 -23.38 -13.48 4.22
CA THR A 16 -22.75 -13.25 2.90
C THR A 16 -21.22 -13.24 3.00
N LEU A 17 -20.66 -12.62 4.05
CA LEU A 17 -19.23 -12.64 4.34
C LEU A 17 -18.70 -14.08 4.47
N ARG A 18 -19.36 -14.91 5.28
CA ARG A 18 -18.97 -16.32 5.48
C ARG A 18 -19.13 -17.15 4.21
N GLN A 19 -20.26 -17.01 3.52
CA GLN A 19 -20.59 -17.85 2.37
C GLN A 19 -19.71 -17.53 1.14
N GLN A 20 -19.55 -16.25 0.81
CA GLN A 20 -18.88 -15.82 -0.42
C GLN A 20 -17.38 -15.61 -0.21
N PHE A 21 -17.00 -14.97 0.89
CA PHE A 21 -15.60 -14.57 1.13
C PHE A 21 -14.86 -15.49 2.10
N ARG A 22 -15.53 -16.51 2.67
CA ARG A 22 -14.96 -17.48 3.62
C ARG A 22 -14.24 -16.82 4.81
N LYS A 23 -14.81 -15.71 5.30
CA LYS A 23 -14.32 -15.01 6.51
C LYS A 23 -15.33 -15.15 7.63
N ASP A 24 -14.86 -15.55 8.80
CA ASP A 24 -15.73 -15.82 9.95
C ASP A 24 -16.30 -14.54 10.57
N ASN A 25 -15.46 -13.51 10.68
CA ASN A 25 -15.76 -12.27 11.38
C ASN A 25 -15.25 -11.04 10.62
N PHE A 26 -15.92 -9.90 10.84
CA PHE A 26 -15.42 -8.59 10.43
C PHE A 26 -14.24 -8.18 11.30
N ARG A 27 -13.27 -7.49 10.70
CA ARG A 27 -12.30 -6.71 11.48
C ARG A 27 -12.99 -5.46 12.06
N PRO A 28 -12.43 -4.84 13.11
CA PRO A 28 -13.00 -3.62 13.69
C PRO A 28 -13.33 -2.58 12.61
N HIS A 29 -14.47 -1.89 12.75
CA HIS A 29 -14.98 -0.87 11.84
C HIS A 29 -15.39 -1.33 10.42
N GLN A 30 -15.03 -2.54 9.98
CA GLN A 30 -15.41 -3.00 8.63
C GLN A 30 -16.92 -3.11 8.47
N ARG A 31 -17.62 -3.58 9.51
CA ARG A 31 -19.07 -3.77 9.47
C ARG A 31 -19.78 -2.43 9.31
N GLU A 32 -19.41 -1.44 10.11
CA GLU A 32 -19.98 -0.10 10.11
C GLU A 32 -19.76 0.61 8.77
N ILE A 33 -18.58 0.43 8.17
CA ILE A 33 -18.27 0.94 6.82
C ILE A 33 -19.18 0.30 5.77
N ILE A 34 -19.37 -1.02 5.84
CA ILE A 34 -20.17 -1.79 4.88
C ILE A 34 -21.66 -1.43 5.02
N GLU A 35 -22.16 -1.32 6.25
CA GLU A 35 -23.53 -0.87 6.54
C GLU A 35 -23.76 0.53 6.00
N ALA A 36 -22.84 1.49 6.24
CA ALA A 36 -22.95 2.83 5.65
C ALA A 36 -22.95 2.82 4.11
N ALA A 37 -22.13 1.98 3.48
CA ALA A 37 -22.12 1.84 2.04
C ALA A 37 -23.45 1.29 1.51
N LEU A 38 -24.02 0.26 2.16
CA LEU A 38 -25.30 -0.35 1.81
C LEU A 38 -26.49 0.60 2.01
N ASP A 39 -26.43 1.48 3.02
CA ASP A 39 -27.42 2.52 3.26
C ASP A 39 -27.38 3.65 2.21
N GLY A 40 -26.42 3.60 1.28
CA GLY A 40 -26.29 4.55 0.17
C GLY A 40 -25.56 5.83 0.53
N TYR A 41 -24.81 5.86 1.65
CA TYR A 41 -23.92 6.98 1.96
C TYR A 41 -22.70 6.99 1.02
N ASP A 42 -22.20 8.18 0.76
CA ASP A 42 -20.82 8.35 0.34
C ASP A 42 -19.91 7.98 1.50
N VAL A 43 -18.82 7.27 1.21
CA VAL A 43 -17.95 6.73 2.26
C VAL A 43 -16.50 7.03 1.96
N TYR A 44 -15.82 7.67 2.91
CA TYR A 44 -14.38 7.84 2.87
C TYR A 44 -13.73 6.96 3.95
N VAL A 45 -12.83 6.07 3.53
CA VAL A 45 -12.09 5.18 4.41
C VAL A 45 -10.60 5.47 4.32
N GLN A 46 -10.02 5.92 5.43
CA GLN A 46 -8.58 5.98 5.63
C GLN A 46 -8.17 4.91 6.63
N ALA A 47 -7.52 3.86 6.15
CA ALA A 47 -7.12 2.73 6.98
C ALA A 47 -5.86 2.03 6.45
N ALA A 48 -5.03 1.53 7.38
CA ALA A 48 -3.78 0.84 7.06
C ALA A 48 -3.94 -0.26 5.99
N THR A 49 -2.85 -0.61 5.30
CA THR A 49 -2.86 -1.63 4.23
C THR A 49 -3.39 -2.99 4.72
N SER A 50 -3.14 -3.34 5.98
CA SER A 50 -3.65 -4.56 6.62
C SER A 50 -5.13 -4.49 7.06
N PHE A 51 -5.83 -3.37 6.91
CA PHE A 51 -7.24 -3.25 7.32
C PHE A 51 -8.17 -4.16 6.53
N GLY A 52 -7.80 -4.51 5.29
CA GLY A 52 -8.66 -5.29 4.38
C GLY A 52 -9.70 -4.43 3.66
N LYS A 53 -9.32 -3.22 3.24
CA LYS A 53 -10.18 -2.21 2.59
C LYS A 53 -11.04 -2.77 1.44
N SER A 54 -10.53 -3.73 0.67
CA SER A 54 -11.25 -4.31 -0.48
C SER A 54 -12.60 -4.92 -0.10
N ILE A 55 -12.71 -5.56 1.08
CA ILE A 55 -13.98 -6.16 1.51
C ILE A 55 -15.08 -5.11 1.71
N CYS A 56 -14.68 -3.88 2.03
CA CYS A 56 -15.60 -2.79 2.35
C CYS A 56 -16.41 -2.33 1.13
N PHE A 57 -15.92 -2.52 -0.09
CA PHE A 57 -16.69 -2.27 -1.32
C PHE A 57 -17.10 -3.57 -2.04
N GLN A 58 -16.33 -4.66 -1.88
CA GLN A 58 -16.66 -5.94 -2.49
C GLN A 58 -17.91 -6.57 -1.89
N LEU A 59 -18.07 -6.55 -0.57
CA LEU A 59 -19.23 -7.14 0.07
C LEU A 59 -20.54 -6.41 -0.28
N PRO A 60 -20.61 -5.06 -0.22
CA PRO A 60 -21.76 -4.33 -0.74
C PRO A 60 -22.08 -4.65 -2.20
N ALA A 61 -21.08 -4.74 -3.08
CA ALA A 61 -21.29 -5.04 -4.49
C ALA A 61 -21.92 -6.43 -4.76
N VAL A 62 -21.71 -7.39 -3.85
CA VAL A 62 -22.36 -8.71 -3.93
C VAL A 62 -23.80 -8.67 -3.39
N ILE A 63 -24.05 -7.86 -2.37
CA ILE A 63 -25.35 -7.73 -1.70
C ILE A 63 -26.33 -6.88 -2.53
N ASP A 64 -25.88 -5.74 -3.05
CA ASP A 64 -26.70 -4.81 -3.82
C ASP A 64 -27.14 -5.39 -5.17
N GLN A 65 -28.17 -4.77 -5.76
CA GLN A 65 -28.49 -4.96 -7.18
C GLN A 65 -27.63 -4.02 -8.03
N GLY A 66 -27.31 -4.44 -9.27
CA GLY A 66 -26.48 -3.66 -10.17
C GLY A 66 -24.99 -3.97 -10.06
N ILE A 67 -24.22 -3.10 -10.72
CA ILE A 67 -22.78 -3.17 -10.86
C ILE A 67 -22.10 -2.08 -10.02
N THR A 68 -21.03 -2.47 -9.35
CA THR A 68 -20.07 -1.53 -8.74
C THR A 68 -18.90 -1.33 -9.68
N ILE A 69 -18.61 -0.07 -10.01
CA ILE A 69 -17.42 0.31 -10.79
C ILE A 69 -16.29 0.56 -9.82
N VAL A 70 -15.18 -0.16 -9.97
CA VAL A 70 -13.98 -0.01 -9.14
C VAL A 70 -12.88 0.66 -9.97
N VAL A 71 -12.53 1.89 -9.65
CA VAL A 71 -11.39 2.59 -10.25
C VAL A 71 -10.15 2.29 -9.43
N SER A 72 -9.14 1.70 -10.06
CA SER A 72 -7.89 1.31 -9.40
C SER A 72 -6.69 1.74 -10.24
N PRO A 73 -5.57 2.18 -9.62
CA PRO A 73 -4.45 2.72 -10.38
C PRO A 73 -3.65 1.65 -11.14
N LEU A 74 -3.74 0.37 -10.76
CA LEU A 74 -2.73 -0.61 -11.17
C LEU A 74 -3.34 -1.89 -11.70
N LEU A 75 -2.89 -2.28 -12.89
CA LEU A 75 -3.34 -3.49 -13.57
C LEU A 75 -3.09 -4.75 -12.73
N SER A 76 -1.93 -4.85 -12.08
CA SER A 76 -1.61 -6.01 -11.23
C SER A 76 -2.56 -6.15 -10.05
N LEU A 77 -2.93 -5.04 -9.41
CA LEU A 77 -3.89 -5.03 -8.31
C LEU A 77 -5.28 -5.46 -8.79
N MET A 78 -5.72 -4.92 -9.93
CA MET A 78 -7.00 -5.29 -10.54
C MET A 78 -7.08 -6.79 -10.86
N ILE A 79 -6.03 -7.35 -11.48
CA ILE A 79 -5.98 -8.78 -11.85
C ILE A 79 -6.09 -9.64 -10.59
N ASN A 80 -5.26 -9.38 -9.57
CA ASN A 80 -5.27 -10.16 -8.33
C ASN A 80 -6.65 -10.13 -7.64
N GLN A 81 -7.32 -8.96 -7.61
CA GLN A 81 -8.64 -8.84 -7.02
C GLN A 81 -9.72 -9.56 -7.83
N VAL A 82 -9.69 -9.44 -9.17
CA VAL A 82 -10.65 -10.12 -10.05
C VAL A 82 -10.50 -11.64 -9.99
N ASP A 83 -9.28 -12.15 -9.97
CA ASP A 83 -9.02 -13.59 -9.88
C ASP A 83 -9.48 -14.16 -8.54
N ALA A 84 -9.23 -13.45 -7.43
CA ALA A 84 -9.73 -13.84 -6.10
C ALA A 84 -11.27 -13.84 -6.03
N LEU A 85 -11.93 -12.84 -6.63
CA LEU A 85 -13.39 -12.77 -6.70
C LEU A 85 -13.97 -13.91 -7.56
N LYS A 86 -13.38 -14.19 -8.72
CA LYS A 86 -13.79 -15.30 -9.60
C LYS A 86 -13.61 -16.66 -8.92
N ALA A 87 -12.50 -16.87 -8.21
CA ALA A 87 -12.25 -18.08 -7.43
C ALA A 87 -13.29 -18.27 -6.31
N SER A 88 -13.88 -17.17 -5.83
CA SER A 88 -14.97 -17.15 -4.86
C SER A 88 -16.36 -17.27 -5.50
N GLY A 89 -16.46 -17.49 -6.82
CA GLY A 89 -17.73 -17.59 -7.54
C GLY A 89 -18.41 -16.24 -7.83
N ILE A 90 -17.74 -15.12 -7.52
CA ILE A 90 -18.27 -13.78 -7.74
C ILE A 90 -17.96 -13.35 -9.18
N LYS A 91 -18.99 -12.88 -9.89
CA LYS A 91 -18.85 -12.37 -11.26
C LYS A 91 -18.17 -11.00 -11.25
N ALA A 92 -16.85 -11.01 -11.38
CA ALA A 92 -16.03 -9.81 -11.49
C ALA A 92 -15.22 -9.82 -12.78
N SER A 93 -14.95 -8.63 -13.32
CA SER A 93 -14.19 -8.45 -14.56
C SER A 93 -13.26 -7.24 -14.42
N SER A 94 -12.19 -7.22 -15.22
CA SER A 94 -11.33 -6.04 -15.39
C SER A 94 -11.35 -5.60 -16.85
N LEU A 95 -11.58 -4.31 -17.10
CA LEU A 95 -11.48 -3.72 -18.42
C LEU A 95 -10.34 -2.70 -18.45
N ASN A 96 -9.32 -2.97 -19.26
CA ASN A 96 -8.12 -2.16 -19.42
C ASN A 96 -7.46 -2.40 -20.78
N SER A 97 -6.28 -1.83 -21.02
CA SER A 97 -5.54 -1.97 -22.29
C SER A 97 -5.07 -3.39 -22.59
N ASN A 98 -4.92 -4.24 -21.57
CA ASN A 98 -4.47 -5.62 -21.71
C ASN A 98 -5.64 -6.63 -21.78
N THR A 99 -6.90 -6.16 -21.68
CA THR A 99 -8.07 -7.03 -21.79
C THR A 99 -8.19 -7.58 -23.23
N PRO A 100 -8.23 -8.91 -23.43
CA PRO A 100 -8.40 -9.50 -24.75
C PRO A 100 -9.67 -9.00 -25.45
N TYR A 101 -9.63 -8.88 -26.77
CA TYR A 101 -10.77 -8.35 -27.55
C TYR A 101 -12.07 -9.12 -27.33
N SER A 102 -12.01 -10.45 -27.27
CA SER A 102 -13.18 -11.31 -27.01
C SER A 102 -13.82 -11.03 -25.65
N GLU A 103 -13.01 -10.92 -24.59
CA GLU A 103 -13.47 -10.58 -23.24
C GLU A 103 -14.00 -9.15 -23.17
N ARG A 104 -13.37 -8.21 -23.88
CA ARG A 104 -13.87 -6.85 -23.99
C ARG A 104 -15.28 -6.82 -24.60
N VAL A 105 -15.49 -7.46 -25.75
CA VAL A 105 -16.82 -7.52 -26.39
C VAL A 105 -17.85 -8.18 -25.48
N ARG A 106 -17.46 -9.22 -24.74
CA ARG A 106 -18.33 -9.89 -23.77
C ARG A 106 -18.74 -8.95 -22.63
N ILE A 107 -17.78 -8.25 -22.01
CA ILE A 107 -18.04 -7.28 -20.93
C ILE A 107 -18.94 -6.17 -21.45
N GLU A 108 -18.64 -5.62 -22.63
CA GLU A 108 -19.42 -4.54 -23.22
C GLU A 108 -20.88 -4.96 -23.48
N ARG A 109 -21.10 -6.18 -23.98
CA ARG A 109 -22.46 -6.73 -24.16
C ARG A 109 -23.19 -6.96 -22.83
N ASP A 110 -22.48 -7.42 -21.79
CA ASP A 110 -23.05 -7.60 -20.45
C ASP A 110 -23.51 -6.26 -19.86
N LEU A 111 -22.72 -5.21 -20.02
CA LEU A 111 -23.07 -3.85 -19.61
C LEU A 111 -24.28 -3.27 -20.36
N GLU A 112 -24.43 -3.63 -21.64
CA GLU A 112 -25.54 -3.16 -22.49
C GLU A 112 -26.82 -4.01 -22.33
N SER A 113 -26.79 -5.07 -21.51
CA SER A 113 -27.89 -6.05 -21.40
C SER A 113 -29.13 -5.56 -20.65
N GLY A 114 -29.06 -4.43 -19.94
CA GLY A 114 -30.11 -3.97 -19.04
C GLY A 114 -30.07 -4.56 -17.63
N HIS A 115 -29.41 -5.71 -17.45
CA HIS A 115 -29.20 -6.35 -16.15
C HIS A 115 -27.82 -7.02 -16.12
N PRO A 116 -26.73 -6.25 -15.96
CA PRO A 116 -25.38 -6.78 -16.00
C PRO A 116 -25.18 -7.91 -14.98
N LEU A 117 -24.64 -9.04 -15.43
CA LEU A 117 -24.30 -10.14 -14.55
C LEU A 117 -23.03 -9.86 -13.75
N THR A 118 -22.14 -9.01 -14.29
CA THR A 118 -20.94 -8.54 -13.60
C THR A 118 -21.32 -7.67 -12.42
N ARG A 119 -20.89 -8.07 -11.22
CA ARG A 119 -21.12 -7.33 -9.96
C ARG A 119 -20.04 -6.29 -9.67
N LEU A 120 -18.80 -6.60 -10.05
CA LEU A 120 -17.66 -5.70 -9.92
C LEU A 120 -16.93 -5.57 -11.26
N LEU A 121 -16.82 -4.34 -11.76
CA LEU A 121 -16.00 -4.03 -12.92
C LEU A 121 -14.84 -3.13 -12.52
N TYR A 122 -13.63 -3.68 -12.55
CA TYR A 122 -12.40 -2.95 -12.32
C TYR A 122 -11.99 -2.21 -13.61
N VAL A 123 -11.73 -0.91 -13.50
CA VAL A 123 -11.23 -0.08 -14.61
C VAL A 123 -10.06 0.81 -14.17
N THR A 124 -9.23 1.22 -15.14
CA THR A 124 -8.20 2.23 -14.91
C THR A 124 -8.81 3.64 -14.98
N PRO A 125 -8.24 4.66 -14.31
CA PRO A 125 -8.78 6.02 -14.35
C PRO A 125 -8.80 6.62 -15.76
N GLU A 126 -7.84 6.26 -16.61
CA GLU A 126 -7.73 6.74 -17.99
C GLU A 126 -8.89 6.21 -18.85
N LEU A 127 -9.17 4.90 -18.75
CA LEU A 127 -10.30 4.29 -19.43
C LEU A 127 -11.62 4.87 -18.91
N CYS A 128 -11.73 5.01 -17.59
CA CYS A 128 -12.93 5.50 -16.92
C CYS A 128 -13.32 6.92 -17.36
N SER A 129 -12.32 7.75 -17.65
CA SER A 129 -12.51 9.12 -18.15
C SER A 129 -12.81 9.19 -19.66
N GLY A 130 -12.72 8.08 -20.38
CA GLY A 130 -12.94 8.02 -21.82
C GLY A 130 -14.41 8.21 -22.25
N PRO A 131 -14.72 8.98 -23.32
CA PRO A 131 -16.09 9.29 -23.72
C PRO A 131 -16.98 8.05 -23.96
N ARG A 132 -16.44 7.01 -24.60
CA ARG A 132 -17.19 5.76 -24.85
C ARG A 132 -17.58 5.04 -23.58
N PHE A 133 -16.71 5.05 -22.56
CA PHE A 133 -17.01 4.40 -21.28
C PHE A 133 -18.04 5.21 -20.50
N ARG A 134 -17.95 6.55 -20.51
CA ARG A 134 -18.94 7.44 -19.90
C ARG A 134 -20.35 7.24 -20.48
N GLN A 135 -20.48 7.16 -21.81
CA GLN A 135 -21.77 6.87 -22.46
C GLN A 135 -22.40 5.56 -22.00
N ARG A 136 -21.58 4.53 -21.78
CA ARG A 136 -22.06 3.24 -21.25
C ARG A 136 -22.48 3.33 -19.79
N LEU A 137 -21.70 4.02 -18.96
CA LEU A 137 -22.10 4.25 -17.57
C LEU A 137 -23.41 5.04 -17.47
N GLN A 138 -23.63 6.00 -18.38
CA GLN A 138 -24.89 6.71 -18.48
C GLN A 138 -26.06 5.77 -18.81
N LEU A 139 -25.89 4.86 -19.78
CA LEU A 139 -26.91 3.85 -20.09
C LEU A 139 -27.24 2.97 -18.87
N ILE A 140 -26.22 2.47 -18.16
CA ILE A 140 -26.39 1.61 -16.97
C ILE A 140 -27.09 2.39 -15.83
N HIS A 141 -26.74 3.67 -15.66
CA HIS A 141 -27.38 4.55 -14.69
C HIS A 141 -28.85 4.80 -15.01
N GLU A 142 -29.18 5.09 -16.27
CA GLU A 142 -30.57 5.25 -16.75
C GLU A 142 -31.40 3.96 -16.54
N GLN A 143 -30.75 2.80 -16.64
CA GLN A 143 -31.34 1.49 -16.33
C GLN A 143 -31.44 1.18 -14.83
N LYS A 144 -30.92 2.06 -13.96
CA LYS A 144 -30.83 1.90 -12.50
C LYS A 144 -30.00 0.69 -12.05
N GLU A 145 -29.02 0.31 -12.84
CA GLU A 145 -28.12 -0.81 -12.55
C GLU A 145 -26.73 -0.32 -12.11
N LEU A 146 -26.48 1.00 -12.04
CA LEU A 146 -25.23 1.53 -11.48
C LEU A 146 -25.35 1.68 -9.96
N ALA A 147 -24.81 0.71 -9.23
CA ALA A 147 -24.99 0.61 -7.78
C ALA A 147 -24.10 1.59 -7.01
N ARG A 148 -22.82 1.68 -7.40
CA ARG A 148 -21.79 2.42 -6.65
C ARG A 148 -20.54 2.63 -7.49
N VAL A 149 -19.79 3.67 -7.15
CA VAL A 149 -18.41 3.88 -7.61
C VAL A 149 -17.47 3.73 -6.44
N ALA A 150 -16.51 2.81 -6.53
CA ALA A 150 -15.42 2.66 -5.56
C ALA A 150 -14.12 3.15 -6.17
N ILE A 151 -13.40 4.03 -5.48
CA ILE A 151 -12.10 4.56 -5.88
C ILE A 151 -11.08 4.01 -4.90
N ASP A 152 -10.27 3.07 -5.40
CA ASP A 152 -9.16 2.48 -4.66
C ASP A 152 -7.91 3.35 -4.78
N GLU A 153 -7.09 3.37 -3.73
CA GLU A 153 -5.94 4.27 -3.58
C GLU A 153 -6.28 5.74 -3.88
N ALA A 154 -7.37 6.23 -3.27
CA ALA A 154 -7.90 7.56 -3.53
C ALA A 154 -6.90 8.72 -3.30
N HIS A 155 -5.80 8.49 -2.59
CA HIS A 155 -4.72 9.47 -2.44
C HIS A 155 -4.09 9.89 -3.78
N CYS A 156 -4.19 9.07 -4.84
CA CYS A 156 -3.72 9.40 -6.19
C CYS A 156 -4.44 10.60 -6.83
N ILE A 157 -5.59 11.02 -6.28
CA ILE A 157 -6.37 12.17 -6.77
C ILE A 157 -5.67 13.51 -6.46
N SER A 158 -5.06 13.63 -5.29
CA SER A 158 -4.45 14.88 -4.83
C SER A 158 -3.07 15.07 -5.48
N GLU A 159 -2.81 16.27 -6.01
CA GLU A 159 -1.48 16.67 -6.47
C GLU A 159 -0.44 16.69 -5.33
N TRP A 160 -0.93 16.82 -4.10
CA TRP A 160 -0.12 16.70 -2.89
C TRP A 160 0.12 15.26 -2.47
N GLY A 161 -0.52 14.28 -3.11
CA GLY A 161 -0.30 12.85 -2.90
C GLY A 161 1.03 12.38 -3.51
N HIS A 162 1.67 11.42 -2.83
CA HIS A 162 2.97 10.88 -3.25
C HIS A 162 2.93 10.12 -4.59
N ASP A 163 1.82 9.43 -4.90
CA ASP A 163 1.56 8.77 -6.20
C ASP A 163 0.45 9.47 -7.01
N PHE A 164 0.52 10.81 -7.12
CA PHE A 164 -0.44 11.59 -7.91
C PHE A 164 -0.57 11.10 -9.36
N ARG A 165 -1.81 11.01 -9.84
CA ARG A 165 -2.13 10.69 -11.23
C ARG A 165 -3.19 11.64 -11.77
N LYS A 166 -2.83 12.36 -12.83
CA LYS A 166 -3.70 13.37 -13.46
C LYS A 166 -5.08 12.84 -13.86
N ASP A 167 -5.18 11.58 -14.30
CA ASP A 167 -6.45 10.97 -14.68
C ASP A 167 -7.38 10.67 -13.50
N PHE A 168 -6.85 10.54 -12.27
CA PHE A 168 -7.69 10.43 -11.07
C PHE A 168 -8.40 11.76 -10.75
N LYS A 169 -7.74 12.90 -10.98
CA LYS A 169 -8.38 14.22 -10.78
C LYS A 169 -9.59 14.41 -11.69
N ARG A 170 -9.58 13.79 -12.88
CA ARG A 170 -10.69 13.87 -13.83
C ARG A 170 -11.94 13.17 -13.35
N LEU A 171 -11.87 12.29 -12.33
CA LEU A 171 -12.98 11.51 -11.79
C LEU A 171 -14.07 12.36 -11.10
N SER A 172 -13.88 13.68 -10.93
CA SER A 172 -14.91 14.61 -10.46
C SER A 172 -16.21 14.51 -11.27
N TRP A 173 -16.09 14.15 -12.55
CA TRP A 173 -17.22 13.95 -13.47
C TRP A 173 -18.28 12.96 -12.95
N PHE A 174 -17.90 12.00 -12.10
CA PHE A 174 -18.85 11.06 -11.51
C PHE A 174 -19.91 11.78 -10.70
N ARG A 175 -19.51 12.71 -9.82
CA ARG A 175 -20.46 13.48 -9.00
C ARG A 175 -21.30 14.43 -9.86
N GLU A 176 -20.69 15.04 -10.87
CA GLU A 176 -21.36 15.95 -11.81
C GLU A 176 -22.45 15.23 -12.63
N THR A 177 -22.20 13.98 -13.02
CA THR A 177 -23.08 13.23 -13.94
C THR A 177 -24.06 12.32 -13.21
N PHE A 178 -23.65 11.71 -12.09
CA PHE A 178 -24.42 10.75 -11.31
C PHE A 178 -24.53 11.18 -9.84
N PRO A 179 -25.23 12.29 -9.55
CA PRO A 179 -25.29 12.86 -8.20
C PRO A 179 -25.96 11.94 -7.16
N ASP A 180 -26.75 10.97 -7.61
CA ASP A 180 -27.47 9.99 -6.80
C ASP A 180 -26.74 8.65 -6.60
N VAL A 181 -25.61 8.42 -7.30
CA VAL A 181 -24.80 7.20 -7.14
C VAL A 181 -23.78 7.40 -6.01
N PRO A 182 -23.76 6.52 -4.98
CA PRO A 182 -22.79 6.62 -3.89
C PRO A 182 -21.34 6.42 -4.39
N ILE A 183 -20.44 7.23 -3.84
CA ILE A 183 -18.99 7.16 -4.08
C ILE A 183 -18.30 6.69 -2.80
N MET A 184 -17.47 5.67 -2.94
CA MET A 184 -16.63 5.15 -1.87
C MET A 184 -15.15 5.40 -2.19
N CYS A 185 -14.43 6.10 -1.33
CA CYS A 185 -13.00 6.36 -1.46
C CYS A 185 -12.22 5.60 -0.41
N LEU A 186 -11.20 4.85 -0.82
CA LEU A 186 -10.39 4.03 0.07
C LEU A 186 -8.92 4.37 -0.09
N THR A 187 -8.21 4.60 1.00
CA THR A 187 -6.76 4.86 0.98
C THR A 187 -6.10 4.44 2.30
N ALA A 188 -4.81 4.10 2.27
CA ALA A 188 -4.01 3.91 3.48
C ALA A 188 -3.27 5.17 3.93
N THR A 189 -2.92 6.04 2.97
CA THR A 189 -1.89 7.05 3.12
C THR A 189 -2.41 8.39 2.63
N ALA A 190 -3.15 9.08 3.50
CA ALA A 190 -3.63 10.43 3.25
C ALA A 190 -3.41 11.29 4.49
N ASN A 191 -2.53 12.28 4.40
CA ASN A 191 -2.45 13.32 5.42
C ASN A 191 -3.70 14.25 5.34
N PRO A 192 -3.93 15.15 6.32
CA PRO A 192 -5.12 16.01 6.31
C PRO A 192 -5.32 16.83 5.03
N GLN A 193 -4.24 17.32 4.41
CA GLN A 193 -4.31 18.07 3.16
C GLN A 193 -4.78 17.18 2.00
N VAL A 194 -4.14 16.01 1.82
CA VAL A 194 -4.51 15.04 0.78
C VAL A 194 -5.95 14.55 0.98
N ARG A 195 -6.37 14.34 2.22
CA ARG A 195 -7.75 13.95 2.54
C ARG A 195 -8.74 15.02 2.10
N GLN A 196 -8.50 16.29 2.45
CA GLN A 196 -9.39 17.38 2.07
C GLN A 196 -9.48 17.52 0.55
N ASP A 197 -8.35 17.44 -0.16
CA ASP A 197 -8.34 17.48 -1.62
C ASP A 197 -9.20 16.38 -2.25
N VAL A 198 -9.10 15.14 -1.75
CA VAL A 198 -9.91 14.01 -2.25
C VAL A 198 -11.41 14.30 -2.07
N LEU A 199 -11.80 14.78 -0.89
CA LEU A 199 -13.19 15.08 -0.57
C LEU A 199 -13.71 16.21 -1.48
N SER A 200 -12.95 17.28 -1.65
CA SER A 200 -13.36 18.44 -2.46
C SER A 200 -13.38 18.14 -3.96
N ILE A 201 -12.39 17.43 -4.50
CA ILE A 201 -12.33 17.10 -5.94
C ILE A 201 -13.48 16.17 -6.35
N LEU A 202 -13.86 15.23 -5.49
CA LEU A 202 -14.98 14.32 -5.74
C LEU A 202 -16.33 14.86 -5.27
N GLY A 203 -16.37 16.07 -4.69
CA GLY A 203 -17.57 16.73 -4.20
C GLY A 203 -18.26 15.99 -3.05
N LEU A 204 -17.51 15.27 -2.21
CA LEU A 204 -18.06 14.54 -1.05
C LEU A 204 -18.30 15.47 0.16
N ASP A 205 -17.61 16.61 0.21
CA ASP A 205 -17.78 17.65 1.21
C ASP A 205 -18.97 18.59 0.92
N ALA A 206 -19.50 18.57 -0.30
CA ALA A 206 -20.69 19.33 -0.68
C ALA A 206 -22.00 18.81 -0.05
N THR A 207 -22.03 17.53 0.38
CA THR A 207 -23.17 16.91 1.04
C THR A 207 -22.72 16.17 2.31
N PRO A 208 -22.26 16.89 3.35
CA PRO A 208 -21.68 16.28 4.55
C PRO A 208 -22.66 15.37 5.30
N GLU A 209 -23.98 15.62 5.18
CA GLU A 209 -25.03 14.78 5.75
C GLU A 209 -25.15 13.41 5.06
N LYS A 210 -24.67 13.29 3.82
CA LYS A 210 -24.62 12.06 3.03
C LYS A 210 -23.24 11.40 2.98
N THR A 211 -22.26 11.96 3.68
CA THR A 211 -20.88 11.46 3.68
C THR A 211 -20.49 10.92 5.05
N LYS A 212 -19.94 9.70 5.09
CA LYS A 212 -19.40 9.07 6.30
C LYS A 212 -17.88 8.95 6.19
N LEU A 213 -17.19 9.55 7.16
CA LEU A 213 -15.73 9.53 7.26
C LEU A 213 -15.29 8.51 8.30
N PHE A 214 -14.53 7.51 7.87
CA PHE A 214 -13.96 6.48 8.72
C PHE A 214 -12.43 6.64 8.71
N LEU A 215 -11.90 7.25 9.76
CA LEU A 215 -10.47 7.48 9.94
C LEU A 215 -9.97 6.51 11.01
N MET A 216 -9.22 5.49 10.56
CA MET A 216 -8.59 4.53 11.45
C MET A 216 -7.20 5.00 11.81
N SER A 217 -6.73 4.63 13.00
CA SER A 217 -5.37 4.97 13.39
C SER A 217 -4.33 4.32 12.47
N PRO A 218 -3.30 5.08 12.05
CA PRO A 218 -2.17 4.53 11.33
C PRO A 218 -1.26 3.71 12.25
N GLN A 219 -1.53 3.67 13.56
CA GLN A 219 -0.73 2.88 14.47
C GLN A 219 -0.76 1.39 14.11
N ARG A 220 0.43 0.80 14.06
CA ARG A 220 0.65 -0.65 13.97
C ARG A 220 1.48 -1.11 15.15
N ALA A 221 0.82 -1.42 16.26
CA ALA A 221 1.47 -1.81 17.52
C ALA A 221 2.34 -3.08 17.39
N ASN A 222 2.01 -3.95 16.44
CA ASN A 222 2.78 -5.15 16.16
C ASN A 222 4.07 -4.92 15.35
N LEU A 223 4.31 -3.70 14.87
CA LEU A 223 5.51 -3.37 14.11
C LEU A 223 6.53 -2.66 14.99
N HIS A 224 7.69 -3.29 15.17
CA HIS A 224 8.83 -2.64 15.78
C HIS A 224 9.49 -1.69 14.76
N LEU A 225 9.54 -0.40 15.04
CA LEU A 225 10.12 0.63 14.15
C LEU A 225 11.49 1.09 14.64
N GLU A 226 12.51 1.01 13.78
CA GLU A 226 13.89 1.35 14.13
C GLU A 226 14.61 2.11 13.00
N ILE A 227 15.40 3.12 13.36
CA ILE A 227 16.36 3.76 12.44
C ILE A 227 17.77 3.27 12.76
N ARG A 228 18.50 2.86 11.71
CA ARG A 228 19.92 2.50 11.78
C ARG A 228 20.73 3.50 10.98
N TYR A 229 21.62 4.20 11.66
CA TYR A 229 22.45 5.23 11.05
C TYR A 229 23.66 4.62 10.37
N THR A 230 23.99 5.12 9.19
CA THR A 230 25.14 4.72 8.39
C THR A 230 25.69 5.92 7.62
N LYS A 231 26.89 5.76 7.06
CA LYS A 231 27.57 6.73 6.21
C LYS A 231 28.35 6.00 5.12
N ASP A 232 28.65 6.68 4.02
CA ASP A 232 29.26 5.99 2.87
C ASP A 232 30.71 5.52 3.15
N GLU A 233 31.47 6.30 3.92
CA GLU A 233 32.87 5.99 4.26
C GLU A 233 33.01 4.67 5.06
N ASP A 234 31.95 4.26 5.76
CA ASP A 234 31.91 3.08 6.62
C ASP A 234 30.58 2.34 6.44
N ASP A 235 30.28 2.02 5.18
CA ASP A 235 29.06 1.30 4.81
C ASP A 235 29.10 -0.15 5.32
N SER A 236 28.54 -0.34 6.50
CA SER A 236 28.46 -1.64 7.18
C SER A 236 27.10 -2.31 7.05
N ARG A 237 26.19 -1.80 6.21
CA ARG A 237 24.78 -2.27 6.10
C ARG A 237 24.69 -3.79 5.89
N LEU A 238 25.47 -4.36 4.97
CA LEU A 238 25.47 -5.80 4.71
C LEU A 238 25.89 -6.61 5.94
N SER A 239 27.02 -6.25 6.55
CA SER A 239 27.53 -6.95 7.74
C SER A 239 26.56 -6.85 8.93
N ASP A 240 25.91 -5.70 9.11
CA ASP A 240 24.94 -5.45 10.16
C ASP A 240 23.65 -6.26 9.94
N PHE A 241 23.14 -6.26 8.70
CA PHE A 241 21.99 -7.08 8.32
C PHE A 241 22.26 -8.57 8.54
N LEU A 242 23.43 -9.07 8.09
CA LEU A 242 23.84 -10.46 8.26
C LEU A 242 23.93 -10.86 9.74
N ARG A 243 24.52 -9.99 10.58
CA ARG A 243 24.57 -10.20 12.04
C ARG A 243 23.16 -10.29 12.62
N TRP A 244 22.28 -9.38 12.23
CA TRP A 244 20.91 -9.33 12.72
C TRP A 244 20.10 -10.58 12.31
N ILE A 245 20.08 -10.94 11.02
CA ILE A 245 19.28 -12.07 10.51
C ILE A 245 19.81 -13.42 11.04
N ARG A 246 21.14 -13.58 11.19
CA ARG A 246 21.73 -14.76 11.83
C ARG A 246 21.29 -14.90 13.28
N GLY A 247 21.26 -13.80 14.02
CA GLY A 247 20.70 -13.78 15.38
C GLY A 247 19.22 -14.18 15.41
N VAL A 248 18.43 -13.85 14.38
CA VAL A 248 17.05 -14.35 14.23
C VAL A 248 17.04 -15.87 14.02
N TYR A 249 17.89 -16.39 13.13
CA TYR A 249 18.00 -17.83 12.90
C TYR A 249 18.41 -18.59 14.17
N ASP A 250 19.37 -18.08 14.93
CA ASP A 250 19.81 -18.71 16.18
C ASP A 250 18.68 -18.80 17.20
N ARG A 251 17.86 -17.74 17.34
CA ARG A 251 16.65 -17.78 18.17
C ARG A 251 15.61 -18.78 17.66
N ARG A 252 15.48 -18.95 16.34
CA ARG A 252 14.57 -19.95 15.73
C ARG A 252 15.07 -21.39 15.90
N ARG A 253 16.39 -21.60 15.96
CA ARG A 253 17.02 -22.90 16.22
C ARG A 253 16.92 -23.35 17.68
N ALA A 254 16.63 -22.43 18.61
CA ALA A 254 16.42 -22.78 20.01
C ALA A 254 15.23 -23.75 20.17
N GLU A 255 15.40 -24.77 21.02
CA GLU A 255 14.48 -25.93 21.11
C GLU A 255 13.00 -25.54 21.31
N ALA A 256 12.73 -24.55 22.18
CA ALA A 256 11.36 -24.06 22.41
C ALA A 256 10.71 -23.51 21.13
N ARG A 257 11.43 -22.68 20.37
CA ARG A 257 10.90 -22.09 19.14
C ARG A 257 10.84 -23.12 18.02
N LYS A 258 11.83 -24.01 17.93
CA LYS A 258 11.88 -25.08 16.93
C LYS A 258 10.66 -26.01 17.02
N ALA A 259 10.21 -26.34 18.23
CA ALA A 259 9.02 -27.16 18.45
C ALA A 259 7.73 -26.47 17.97
N GLU A 260 7.59 -25.17 18.23
CA GLU A 260 6.47 -24.35 17.74
C GLU A 260 6.45 -24.32 16.20
N LEU A 261 7.59 -24.01 15.59
CA LEU A 261 7.72 -23.94 14.13
C LEU A 261 7.39 -25.28 13.45
N ALA A 262 7.81 -26.40 14.05
CA ALA A 262 7.48 -27.72 13.54
C ALA A 262 5.97 -28.02 13.60
N THR A 263 5.27 -27.49 14.61
CA THR A 263 3.82 -27.62 14.74
C THR A 263 3.09 -26.84 13.64
N ASP A 264 3.60 -25.67 13.30
CA ASP A 264 3.05 -24.80 12.25
C ASP A 264 3.50 -25.21 10.83
N GLY A 265 4.38 -26.21 10.71
CA GLY A 265 4.97 -26.63 9.43
C GLY A 265 5.95 -25.62 8.84
N GLU A 266 6.45 -24.68 9.65
CA GLU A 266 7.41 -23.67 9.21
C GLU A 266 8.85 -24.22 9.18
N ARG A 267 9.60 -23.87 8.13
CA ARG A 267 11.05 -24.15 8.11
C ARG A 267 11.76 -23.29 9.16
N ILE A 268 12.73 -23.89 9.86
CA ILE A 268 13.52 -23.23 10.92
C ILE A 268 14.17 -21.93 10.42
N GLU A 269 14.69 -21.93 9.20
CA GLU A 269 15.38 -20.78 8.61
C GLU A 269 14.50 -19.95 7.66
N SER A 270 13.21 -20.29 7.53
CA SER A 270 12.27 -19.43 6.80
C SER A 270 11.89 -18.23 7.66
N VAL A 271 12.39 -17.06 7.29
CA VAL A 271 11.95 -15.79 7.87
C VAL A 271 11.52 -14.89 6.71
N PRO A 272 10.22 -14.90 6.36
CA PRO A 272 9.74 -14.12 5.24
C PRO A 272 9.99 -12.63 5.43
N GLY A 273 10.72 -12.04 4.49
CA GLY A 273 11.14 -10.65 4.59
C GLY A 273 11.15 -9.92 3.27
N ILE A 274 11.14 -8.60 3.36
CA ILE A 274 11.25 -7.69 2.22
C ILE A 274 12.41 -6.74 2.49
N ILE A 275 13.28 -6.52 1.51
CA ILE A 275 14.33 -5.51 1.55
C ILE A 275 14.10 -4.54 0.38
N TYR A 276 13.78 -3.29 0.69
CA TYR A 276 13.58 -2.24 -0.31
C TYR A 276 14.89 -1.54 -0.65
N THR A 277 15.21 -1.50 -1.94
CA THR A 277 16.36 -0.80 -2.53
C THR A 277 15.89 0.31 -3.45
N LEU A 278 16.74 1.29 -3.76
CA LEU A 278 16.34 2.40 -4.64
C LEU A 278 16.49 2.03 -6.12
N SER A 279 17.58 1.35 -6.48
CA SER A 279 17.91 0.98 -7.86
C SER A 279 17.73 -0.52 -8.12
N ARG A 280 17.64 -0.86 -9.41
CA ARG A 280 17.54 -2.24 -9.89
C ARG A 280 18.86 -2.98 -9.71
N ASP A 281 19.97 -2.29 -9.91
CA ASP A 281 21.30 -2.88 -9.80
C ASP A 281 21.64 -3.17 -8.33
N GLU A 282 21.22 -2.30 -7.41
CA GLU A 282 21.29 -2.58 -5.97
C GLU A 282 20.40 -3.76 -5.58
N CYS A 283 19.22 -3.87 -6.19
CA CYS A 283 18.32 -5.00 -5.98
C CYS A 283 18.97 -6.33 -6.40
N GLU A 284 19.59 -6.38 -7.58
CA GLU A 284 20.27 -7.58 -8.09
C GLU A 284 21.53 -7.93 -7.29
N SER A 285 22.41 -6.95 -7.06
CA SER A 285 23.68 -7.13 -6.35
C SER A 285 23.49 -7.53 -4.88
N LEU A 286 22.60 -6.86 -4.14
CA LEU A 286 22.29 -7.23 -2.75
C LEU A 286 21.66 -8.62 -2.68
N SER A 287 20.77 -8.95 -3.61
CA SER A 287 20.18 -10.27 -3.67
C SER A 287 21.22 -11.36 -3.94
N ALA A 288 22.22 -11.09 -4.78
CA ALA A 288 23.34 -12.01 -5.01
C ALA A 288 24.21 -12.17 -3.75
N ALA A 289 24.62 -11.06 -3.11
CA ALA A 289 25.43 -11.08 -1.91
C ALA A 289 24.78 -11.87 -0.76
N LEU A 290 23.46 -11.73 -0.57
CA LEU A 290 22.72 -12.52 0.42
C LEU A 290 22.70 -14.01 0.07
N ARG A 291 22.57 -14.37 -1.22
CA ARG A 291 22.63 -15.78 -1.65
C ARG A 291 24.00 -16.41 -1.43
N ASP A 292 25.07 -15.64 -1.64
CA ASP A 292 26.45 -16.11 -1.38
C ASP A 292 26.66 -16.44 0.11
N GLU A 293 25.93 -15.74 0.99
CA GLU A 293 25.88 -16.01 2.44
C GLU A 293 24.87 -17.11 2.83
N GLY A 294 24.30 -17.82 1.85
CA GLY A 294 23.36 -18.93 2.05
C GLY A 294 21.91 -18.51 2.33
N ILE A 295 21.58 -17.23 2.18
CA ILE A 295 20.23 -16.71 2.46
C ILE A 295 19.37 -16.78 1.19
N GLY A 296 18.14 -17.28 1.30
CA GLY A 296 17.18 -17.42 0.21
C GLY A 296 16.61 -16.10 -0.32
N ALA A 297 17.46 -15.21 -0.82
CA ALA A 297 17.07 -13.91 -1.34
C ALA A 297 16.84 -13.94 -2.86
N ARG A 298 15.80 -13.26 -3.35
CA ARG A 298 15.50 -13.09 -4.78
C ARG A 298 15.24 -11.63 -5.15
N PRO A 299 15.73 -11.15 -6.31
CA PRO A 299 15.48 -9.79 -6.75
C PRO A 299 14.05 -9.66 -7.30
N PHE A 300 13.46 -8.49 -7.15
CA PHE A 300 12.16 -8.16 -7.74
C PHE A 300 12.11 -6.69 -8.18
N HIS A 301 12.13 -6.46 -9.50
CA HIS A 301 12.04 -5.12 -10.08
C HIS A 301 11.31 -5.13 -11.43
N ALA A 302 10.94 -3.95 -11.90
CA ALA A 302 10.10 -3.78 -13.10
C ALA A 302 10.69 -4.42 -14.39
N LYS A 303 12.03 -4.42 -14.54
CA LYS A 303 12.73 -4.98 -15.72
C LYS A 303 12.71 -6.51 -15.77
N LEU A 304 12.38 -7.22 -14.68
CA LEU A 304 12.28 -8.68 -14.73
C LEU A 304 11.11 -9.12 -15.65
N PRO A 305 11.29 -10.22 -16.39
CA PRO A 305 10.21 -10.85 -17.14
C PRO A 305 8.98 -11.13 -16.26
N LYS A 306 7.79 -11.10 -16.86
CA LYS A 306 6.54 -11.29 -16.12
C LYS A 306 6.50 -12.67 -15.46
N GLU A 307 6.93 -13.69 -16.17
CA GLU A 307 6.96 -15.08 -15.76
C GLU A 307 7.87 -15.27 -14.55
N VAL A 308 9.05 -14.63 -14.54
CA VAL A 308 10.00 -14.67 -13.42
C VAL A 308 9.42 -13.99 -12.18
N LYS A 309 8.71 -12.85 -12.35
CA LYS A 309 8.05 -12.17 -11.23
C LYS A 309 6.93 -13.01 -10.64
N GLU A 310 6.10 -13.63 -11.48
CA GLU A 310 5.01 -14.51 -11.05
C GLU A 310 5.54 -15.76 -10.34
N GLU A 311 6.57 -16.41 -10.89
CA GLU A 311 7.22 -17.55 -10.26
C GLU A 311 7.84 -17.17 -8.91
N THR A 312 8.63 -16.10 -8.87
CA THR A 312 9.29 -15.65 -7.63
C THR A 312 8.28 -15.31 -6.54
N LEU A 313 7.20 -14.60 -6.89
CA LEU A 313 6.13 -14.27 -5.96
C LEU A 313 5.41 -15.52 -5.46
N ASN A 314 5.08 -16.45 -6.36
CA ASN A 314 4.39 -17.68 -6.02
C ASN A 314 5.21 -18.51 -5.02
N ARG A 315 6.50 -18.73 -5.32
CA ARG A 315 7.41 -19.50 -4.46
C ARG A 315 7.64 -18.84 -3.09
N TRP A 316 7.74 -17.51 -3.06
CA TRP A 316 7.86 -16.75 -1.79
C TRP A 316 6.57 -16.78 -0.96
N ILE A 317 5.40 -16.71 -1.59
CA ILE A 317 4.11 -16.85 -0.89
C ILE A 317 4.01 -18.22 -0.23
N HIS A 318 4.45 -19.29 -0.91
CA HIS A 318 4.40 -20.68 -0.43
C HIS A 318 5.60 -21.10 0.44
N ASP A 319 6.44 -20.15 0.85
CA ASP A 319 7.60 -20.41 1.73
C ASP A 319 8.56 -21.49 1.18
N GLU A 320 8.70 -21.57 -0.14
CA GLU A 320 9.60 -22.53 -0.79
C GLU A 320 11.07 -22.29 -0.40
N PRO A 321 11.87 -23.35 -0.21
CA PRO A 321 13.29 -23.22 0.09
C PRO A 321 14.04 -22.33 -0.91
N GLY A 322 14.78 -21.34 -0.39
CA GLY A 322 15.54 -20.39 -1.20
C GLY A 322 14.74 -19.15 -1.66
N TYR A 323 13.47 -19.04 -1.29
CA TYR A 323 12.59 -17.89 -1.54
C TYR A 323 12.07 -17.33 -0.22
N ASP A 324 12.99 -16.99 0.69
CA ASP A 324 12.68 -16.45 2.02
C ASP A 324 12.57 -14.91 1.99
N ILE A 325 13.44 -14.26 1.23
CA ILE A 325 13.54 -12.79 1.19
C ILE A 325 13.34 -12.29 -0.23
N ILE A 326 12.49 -11.27 -0.38
CA ILE A 326 12.42 -10.48 -1.60
C ILE A 326 13.23 -9.21 -1.42
N VAL A 327 14.27 -9.04 -2.23
CA VAL A 327 14.97 -7.77 -2.40
C VAL A 327 14.30 -7.05 -3.55
N ALA A 328 13.82 -5.83 -3.38
CA ALA A 328 13.00 -5.19 -4.39
C ALA A 328 13.12 -3.68 -4.45
N THR A 329 12.80 -3.12 -5.62
CA THR A 329 12.44 -1.70 -5.72
C THR A 329 10.97 -1.49 -5.38
N THR A 330 10.49 -0.24 -5.41
CA THR A 330 9.07 0.12 -5.22
C THR A 330 8.10 -0.56 -6.19
N ALA A 331 8.61 -1.23 -7.25
CA ALA A 331 7.82 -2.10 -8.12
C ALA A 331 7.20 -3.30 -7.37
N PHE A 332 7.77 -3.71 -6.25
CA PHE A 332 7.23 -4.78 -5.40
C PHE A 332 6.34 -4.20 -4.30
N GLY A 333 5.06 -4.58 -4.29
CA GLY A 333 4.20 -4.22 -3.18
C GLY A 333 2.72 -4.22 -3.49
N MET A 334 2.34 -3.62 -4.61
CA MET A 334 0.92 -3.39 -4.89
C MET A 334 0.25 -4.71 -5.26
N GLY A 335 -0.68 -5.18 -4.43
CA GLY A 335 -1.37 -6.46 -4.60
C GLY A 335 -0.72 -7.68 -3.93
N ILE A 336 0.33 -7.49 -3.12
CA ILE A 336 0.91 -8.57 -2.30
C ILE A 336 0.03 -8.79 -1.07
N ASP A 337 -0.35 -10.05 -0.82
CA ASP A 337 -1.14 -10.45 0.35
C ASP A 337 -0.54 -11.65 1.09
N LYS A 338 0.78 -11.62 1.34
CA LYS A 338 1.42 -12.52 2.31
C LYS A 338 1.24 -11.93 3.71
N ASN A 339 0.57 -12.65 4.61
CA ASN A 339 0.23 -12.13 5.94
C ASN A 339 1.38 -12.25 6.96
N ASN A 340 2.26 -13.23 6.77
CA ASN A 340 3.31 -13.63 7.70
C ASN A 340 4.70 -13.01 7.40
N VAL A 341 4.74 -11.80 6.84
CA VAL A 341 6.01 -11.07 6.62
C VAL A 341 6.58 -10.60 7.96
N ARG A 342 7.75 -11.13 8.35
CA ARG A 342 8.38 -10.91 9.65
C ARG A 342 9.26 -9.70 9.72
N PHE A 343 9.76 -9.22 8.58
CA PHE A 343 10.47 -7.95 8.55
C PHE A 343 10.37 -7.22 7.22
N VAL A 344 10.52 -5.90 7.30
CA VAL A 344 10.74 -5.01 6.15
C VAL A 344 11.97 -4.17 6.44
N VAL A 345 12.97 -4.23 5.57
CA VAL A 345 14.17 -3.38 5.65
C VAL A 345 14.13 -2.36 4.53
N HIS A 346 14.37 -1.10 4.83
CA HIS A 346 14.67 -0.11 3.82
C HIS A 346 16.20 0.04 3.76
N TRP A 347 16.80 -0.47 2.69
CA TRP A 347 18.24 -0.42 2.47
C TRP A 347 18.75 1.01 2.30
N ARG A 348 17.88 1.88 1.77
CA ARG A 348 18.05 3.32 1.66
C ARG A 348 16.75 4.03 2.00
N ILE A 349 16.83 5.33 2.28
CA ILE A 349 15.64 6.15 2.55
C ILE A 349 14.67 6.16 1.35
N PRO A 350 13.37 5.88 1.58
CA PRO A 350 12.33 6.02 0.55
C PRO A 350 12.15 7.45 0.04
N LYS A 351 11.50 7.58 -1.12
CA LYS A 351 11.25 8.89 -1.77
C LYS A 351 10.21 9.76 -1.06
N SER A 352 9.44 9.21 -0.13
CA SER A 352 8.37 9.91 0.59
C SER A 352 8.04 9.22 1.92
N PHE A 353 7.51 9.98 2.87
CA PHE A 353 7.04 9.47 4.15
C PHE A 353 5.90 8.46 3.96
N GLU A 354 4.96 8.74 3.06
CA GLU A 354 3.86 7.84 2.77
C GLU A 354 4.33 6.52 2.18
N GLY A 355 5.34 6.56 1.29
CA GLY A 355 5.95 5.38 0.71
C GLY A 355 6.57 4.50 1.80
N TYR A 356 7.40 5.09 2.66
CA TYR A 356 7.98 4.39 3.82
C TYR A 356 6.90 3.71 4.69
N TYR A 357 5.84 4.43 5.04
CA TYR A 357 4.77 3.88 5.88
C TYR A 357 4.01 2.74 5.17
N GLN A 358 3.71 2.89 3.87
CA GLN A 358 3.04 1.86 3.08
C GLN A 358 3.90 0.58 2.94
N GLU A 359 5.19 0.76 2.69
CA GLU A 359 6.20 -0.30 2.55
C GLU A 359 6.43 -1.04 3.87
N ALA A 360 6.69 -0.32 4.96
CA ALA A 360 6.81 -0.88 6.32
C ALA A 360 5.53 -1.61 6.73
N GLY A 361 4.36 -1.08 6.38
CA GLY A 361 3.06 -1.67 6.70
C GLY A 361 2.77 -3.03 6.06
N ARG A 362 3.64 -3.51 5.16
CA ARG A 362 3.57 -4.86 4.56
C ARG A 362 3.98 -5.95 5.54
N ALA A 363 4.78 -5.61 6.54
CA ALA A 363 5.09 -6.51 7.64
C ALA A 363 3.84 -6.82 8.49
N GLY A 364 3.81 -8.04 9.05
CA GLY A 364 2.94 -8.41 10.16
C GLY A 364 1.45 -8.16 9.94
N ARG A 365 0.89 -8.58 8.82
CA ARG A 365 -0.56 -8.43 8.56
C ARG A 365 -1.40 -9.47 9.30
N ASP A 366 -0.77 -10.55 9.75
CA ASP A 366 -1.31 -11.51 10.71
C ASP A 366 -1.46 -10.93 12.13
N GLY A 367 -0.91 -9.74 12.39
CA GLY A 367 -0.93 -9.09 13.71
C GLY A 367 0.20 -9.52 14.64
N ASN A 368 1.04 -10.47 14.22
CA ASN A 368 2.20 -10.90 14.99
C ASN A 368 3.32 -9.86 14.95
N ALA A 369 4.21 -9.94 15.95
CA ALA A 369 5.38 -9.07 16.02
C ALA A 369 6.22 -9.19 14.75
N SER A 370 6.51 -8.04 14.13
CA SER A 370 7.38 -7.93 12.96
C SER A 370 8.30 -6.72 13.09
N TYR A 371 9.44 -6.77 12.41
CA TYR A 371 10.52 -5.80 12.57
C TYR A 371 10.67 -4.93 11.32
N CYS A 372 10.63 -3.62 11.47
CA CYS A 372 10.81 -2.67 10.38
C CYS A 372 11.97 -1.74 10.72
N PHE A 373 13.05 -1.80 9.92
CA PHE A 373 14.16 -0.87 10.09
C PHE A 373 14.60 -0.23 8.79
N LEU A 374 15.10 0.99 8.90
CA LEU A 374 15.60 1.78 7.78
C LEU A 374 17.06 2.13 8.03
N TYR A 375 17.92 1.85 7.06
CA TYR A 375 19.27 2.39 7.03
C TYR A 375 19.23 3.82 6.51
N TYR A 376 19.65 4.76 7.35
CA TYR A 376 19.61 6.19 7.07
C TYR A 376 21.03 6.76 7.00
N SER A 377 21.33 7.43 5.88
CA SER A 377 22.49 8.31 5.74
C SER A 377 22.04 9.63 5.11
N ARG A 378 22.78 10.71 5.39
CA ARG A 378 22.49 12.03 4.81
C ARG A 378 22.90 12.09 3.33
N GLU A 379 23.89 11.29 2.96
CA GLU A 379 24.35 11.07 1.59
C GLU A 379 23.24 10.43 0.74
N ASP A 380 22.55 9.40 1.27
CA ASP A 380 21.41 8.79 0.59
C ASP A 380 20.23 9.76 0.47
N LEU A 381 20.00 10.56 1.50
CA LEU A 381 18.99 11.61 1.45
C LEU A 381 19.29 12.61 0.32
N GLU A 382 20.53 13.06 0.15
CA GLU A 382 20.92 13.97 -0.93
C GLU A 382 20.73 13.33 -2.31
N ARG A 383 21.13 12.06 -2.48
CA ARG A 383 20.89 11.30 -3.72
C ARG A 383 19.39 11.20 -4.04
N VAL A 384 18.56 10.88 -3.05
CA VAL A 384 17.10 10.75 -3.21
C VAL A 384 16.45 12.11 -3.47
N MET A 385 16.90 13.19 -2.82
CA MET A 385 16.43 14.55 -3.09
C MET A 385 16.60 14.94 -4.56
N ARG A 386 17.75 14.60 -5.17
CA ARG A 386 18.01 14.85 -6.60
C ARG A 386 17.08 14.05 -7.49
N LEU A 387 16.89 12.77 -7.19
CA LEU A 387 15.97 11.90 -7.92
C LEU A 387 14.53 12.41 -7.87
N VAL A 388 14.07 12.88 -6.70
CA VAL A 388 12.73 13.48 -6.55
C VAL A 388 12.60 14.78 -7.34
N ARG A 389 13.66 15.60 -7.41
CA ARG A 389 13.68 16.82 -8.23
C ARG A 389 13.56 16.49 -9.73
N SER A 390 14.19 15.42 -10.21
CA SER A 390 14.09 15.01 -11.62
C SER A 390 12.77 14.30 -11.99
N ASP A 391 12.07 13.70 -11.02
CA ASP A 391 10.90 12.83 -11.26
C ASP A 391 9.60 13.56 -11.67
N SER A 392 9.48 14.89 -11.47
CA SER A 392 8.26 15.66 -11.79
C SER A 392 8.55 16.91 -12.60
N LYS A 393 7.79 17.11 -13.68
CA LYS A 393 7.76 18.37 -14.45
C LYS A 393 6.77 19.39 -13.89
N GLU A 394 5.82 18.98 -13.06
CA GLU A 394 4.83 19.86 -12.44
C GLU A 394 5.37 20.35 -11.08
N GLU A 395 5.47 21.69 -10.93
CA GLU A 395 6.09 22.36 -9.78
C GLU A 395 5.39 22.03 -8.46
N THR A 396 4.06 22.07 -8.41
CA THR A 396 3.28 21.76 -7.20
C THR A 396 3.53 20.34 -6.69
N ASN A 397 3.51 19.34 -7.59
CA ASN A 397 3.75 17.95 -7.23
C ASN A 397 5.20 17.73 -6.77
N GLN A 398 6.17 18.39 -7.42
CA GLN A 398 7.57 18.35 -7.02
C GLN A 398 7.77 18.91 -5.60
N ILE A 399 7.18 20.06 -5.30
CA ILE A 399 7.22 20.67 -3.96
C ILE A 399 6.61 19.73 -2.92
N SER A 400 5.46 19.10 -3.22
CA SER A 400 4.83 18.16 -2.28
C SER A 400 5.72 16.96 -1.99
N ARG A 401 6.29 16.34 -3.03
CA ARG A 401 7.20 15.19 -2.87
C ARG A 401 8.43 15.55 -2.04
N LEU A 402 9.03 16.72 -2.28
CA LEU A 402 10.15 17.21 -1.47
C LEU A 402 9.75 17.44 -0.01
N LYS A 403 8.58 18.03 0.25
CA LYS A 403 8.07 18.20 1.63
C LYS A 403 7.86 16.86 2.33
N SER A 404 7.34 15.85 1.62
CA SER A 404 7.17 14.51 2.18
C SER A 404 8.52 13.85 2.49
N LEU A 405 9.49 13.94 1.58
CA LEU A 405 10.85 13.44 1.81
C LEU A 405 11.53 14.15 2.99
N GLN A 406 11.39 15.48 3.10
CA GLN A 406 11.90 16.25 4.23
C GLN A 406 11.26 15.82 5.55
N ALA A 407 9.95 15.57 5.56
CA ALA A 407 9.27 15.05 6.75
C ALA A 407 9.82 13.66 7.14
N LEU A 408 10.16 12.81 6.17
CA LEU A 408 10.76 11.50 6.43
C LEU A 408 12.20 11.63 6.97
N ALA A 409 12.99 12.56 6.43
CA ALA A 409 14.32 12.88 6.95
C ALA A 409 14.25 13.37 8.41
N MET A 410 13.34 14.30 8.70
CA MET A 410 13.08 14.75 10.08
C MET A 410 12.64 13.59 10.98
N TYR A 411 11.83 12.66 10.48
CA TYR A 411 11.47 11.46 11.22
C TYR A 411 12.68 10.55 11.49
N CYS A 412 13.62 10.40 10.55
CA CYS A 412 14.82 9.59 10.73
C CYS A 412 15.81 10.20 11.72
N GLU A 413 15.98 11.53 11.69
CA GLU A 413 16.91 12.26 12.57
C GLU A 413 16.34 12.60 13.94
N ASN A 414 15.04 12.37 14.17
CA ASN A 414 14.42 12.60 15.47
C ASN A 414 14.84 11.50 16.47
N THR A 415 15.53 11.88 17.55
CA THR A 415 15.97 10.96 18.63
C THR A 415 15.17 11.13 19.91
N ASP A 416 14.19 12.04 19.94
CA ASP A 416 13.59 12.54 21.17
C ASP A 416 12.12 12.13 21.33
N SER A 417 11.58 11.34 20.40
CA SER A 417 10.17 10.97 20.43
C SER A 417 9.88 9.59 19.84
N CYS A 418 8.74 9.05 20.26
CA CYS A 418 8.21 7.79 19.77
C CYS A 418 7.95 7.80 18.25
N ARG A 419 8.48 6.80 17.54
CA ARG A 419 8.30 6.63 16.09
C ARG A 419 6.82 6.52 15.69
N HIS A 420 6.03 5.73 16.41
CA HIS A 420 4.58 5.60 16.15
C HIS A 420 3.85 6.91 16.35
N ALA A 421 4.21 7.69 17.37
CA ALA A 421 3.59 8.99 17.62
C ALA A 421 3.88 9.98 16.48
N THR A 422 5.11 10.01 15.96
CA THR A 422 5.46 10.84 14.81
C THR A 422 4.67 10.45 13.55
N ILE A 423 4.51 9.15 13.28
CA ILE A 423 3.68 8.66 12.17
C ILE A 423 2.21 9.07 12.34
N CYS A 424 1.65 8.89 13.54
CA CYS A 424 0.25 9.26 13.82
C CYS A 424 0.03 10.76 13.63
N LYS A 425 0.95 11.59 14.16
CA LYS A 425 0.94 13.04 13.97
C LYS A 425 1.02 13.43 12.49
N TYR A 426 1.87 12.77 11.71
CA TYR A 426 2.02 13.03 10.27
C TYR A 426 0.71 12.83 9.51
N PHE A 427 -0.06 11.77 9.84
CA PHE A 427 -1.36 11.50 9.23
C PHE A 427 -2.54 12.25 9.88
N GLY A 428 -2.25 13.14 10.84
CA GLY A 428 -3.22 14.07 11.42
C GLY A 428 -3.94 13.57 12.68
N GLU A 429 -3.42 12.53 13.34
CA GLU A 429 -3.90 12.19 14.68
C GLU A 429 -3.35 13.16 15.72
N THR A 430 -4.19 13.53 16.67
CA THR A 430 -3.82 14.42 17.79
C THR A 430 -3.47 13.64 19.06
N THR A 431 -3.93 12.41 19.17
CA THR A 431 -3.67 11.53 20.31
C THR A 431 -2.36 10.78 20.14
N THR A 432 -1.53 10.79 21.18
CA THR A 432 -0.31 9.97 21.22
C THR A 432 -0.69 8.50 21.40
N PRO A 433 -0.25 7.59 20.51
CA PRO A 433 -0.53 6.17 20.63
C PRO A 433 0.34 5.49 21.71
N ASP A 434 -0.17 4.43 22.32
CA ASP A 434 0.60 3.54 23.21
C ASP A 434 1.56 2.67 22.40
N CYS A 435 2.87 2.91 22.51
CA CYS A 435 3.87 2.20 21.69
C CYS A 435 4.22 0.81 22.22
N ASP A 436 4.14 0.57 23.53
CA ASP A 436 4.53 -0.69 24.18
C ASP A 436 5.91 -1.23 23.72
N PHE A 437 6.94 -0.36 23.76
CA PHE A 437 8.31 -0.68 23.34
C PHE A 437 8.46 -1.14 21.87
N ALA A 438 7.45 -0.88 21.03
CA ALA A 438 7.49 -1.16 19.60
C ALA A 438 8.33 -0.15 18.80
N CYS A 439 9.20 0.66 19.41
CA CYS A 439 10.17 1.45 18.65
C CYS A 439 11.52 1.57 19.34
N ASP A 440 12.55 1.90 18.56
CA ASP A 440 13.92 2.12 19.02
C ASP A 440 14.02 3.13 20.18
N TRP A 441 13.28 4.24 20.10
CA TRP A 441 13.26 5.27 21.16
C TRP A 441 12.77 4.72 22.51
N HIS A 442 11.65 3.98 22.54
CA HIS A 442 11.16 3.39 23.78
C HIS A 442 12.05 2.25 24.28
N LYS A 443 12.75 1.54 23.38
CA LYS A 443 13.71 0.50 23.77
C LYS A 443 14.92 1.08 24.48
N ASP A 444 15.57 2.06 23.88
CA ASP A 444 16.73 2.75 24.44
C ASP A 444 16.98 4.10 23.77
N ALA A 445 16.42 5.16 24.35
CA ALA A 445 16.57 6.52 23.83
C ALA A 445 18.02 7.02 23.86
N ARG A 446 18.81 6.62 24.86
CA ARG A 446 20.21 7.06 24.99
C ARG A 446 21.10 6.40 23.94
N GLU A 447 20.91 5.10 23.73
CA GLU A 447 21.62 4.38 22.67
C GLU A 447 21.21 4.90 21.29
N LEU A 448 19.94 5.25 21.08
CA LEU A 448 19.49 5.88 19.84
C LEU A 448 20.23 7.20 19.55
N GLU A 449 20.32 8.09 20.54
CA GLU A 449 21.06 9.36 20.43
C GLU A 449 22.55 9.13 20.16
N MET A 450 23.19 8.18 20.87
CA MET A 450 24.60 7.86 20.63
C MET A 450 24.85 7.29 19.22
N ARG A 451 23.97 6.41 18.72
CA ARG A 451 24.04 5.87 17.36
C ARG A 451 23.84 6.98 16.31
N PHE A 452 22.94 7.94 16.56
CA PHE A 452 22.74 9.11 15.70
C PHE A 452 24.03 9.93 15.58
N MET A 453 24.63 10.30 16.71
CA MET A 453 25.83 11.14 16.75
C MET A 453 27.07 10.49 16.11
N ARG A 454 27.18 9.16 16.15
CA ARG A 454 28.34 8.41 15.62
C ARG A 454 28.14 7.92 14.20
N GLY A 455 26.91 7.60 13.82
CA GLY A 455 26.59 6.87 12.60
C GLY A 455 26.40 7.76 11.37
N LEU A 456 26.19 9.06 11.54
CA LEU A 456 25.94 9.99 10.43
C LEU A 456 27.15 10.85 10.09
N ALA A 457 27.31 11.15 8.81
CA ALA A 457 28.17 12.24 8.35
C ALA A 457 27.62 13.61 8.79
N THR A 458 28.49 14.62 8.91
CA THR A 458 28.06 15.98 9.23
C THR A 458 27.34 16.62 8.04
N GLU A 459 26.40 17.53 8.31
CA GLU A 459 25.69 18.26 7.23
C GLU A 459 26.66 19.06 6.35
N GLU A 460 27.69 19.66 6.96
CA GLU A 460 28.74 20.41 6.25
C GLU A 460 29.50 19.52 5.26
N PHE A 461 29.85 18.29 5.67
CA PHE A 461 30.52 17.33 4.80
C PHE A 461 29.65 16.97 3.60
N VAL A 462 28.39 16.58 3.86
CA VAL A 462 27.47 16.17 2.78
C VAL A 462 27.19 17.32 1.82
N SER A 463 26.99 18.54 2.33
CA SER A 463 26.82 19.74 1.53
C SER A 463 28.03 20.03 0.64
N THR A 464 29.25 19.89 1.18
CA THR A 464 30.50 20.08 0.43
C THR A 464 30.62 19.06 -0.70
N GLN A 465 30.36 17.77 -0.42
CA GLN A 465 30.37 16.71 -1.43
C GLN A 465 29.31 16.94 -2.52
N ALA A 466 28.13 17.42 -2.13
CA ALA A 466 27.04 17.74 -3.04
C ALA A 466 27.43 18.87 -4.01
N MET A 467 28.09 19.94 -3.51
CA MET A 467 28.59 21.04 -4.33
C MET A 467 29.68 20.61 -5.32
N GLN A 468 30.44 19.57 -4.99
CA GLN A 468 31.47 18.99 -5.86
C GLN A 468 30.91 18.04 -6.92
N GLY A 469 29.59 17.81 -6.95
CA GLY A 469 28.95 16.92 -7.92
C GLY A 469 29.10 15.43 -7.58
N THR A 470 29.54 15.09 -6.36
CA THR A 470 29.86 13.70 -5.95
C THR A 470 28.67 12.75 -6.07
N TYR A 471 27.45 13.27 -5.92
CA TYR A 471 26.23 12.48 -6.03
C TYR A 471 25.52 12.65 -7.38
N ASP A 472 26.16 13.28 -8.38
CA ASP A 472 25.60 13.47 -9.72
C ASP A 472 25.67 12.14 -10.49
N GLY A 473 24.63 11.78 -11.24
CA GLY A 473 24.63 10.58 -12.08
C GLY A 473 24.60 9.24 -11.34
N TYR A 474 24.48 9.23 -10.00
CA TYR A 474 24.59 8.00 -9.20
C TYR A 474 23.58 6.90 -9.59
N TYR A 475 22.43 7.29 -10.16
CA TYR A 475 21.38 6.36 -10.62
C TYR A 475 21.13 6.44 -12.13
N ASP A 476 22.03 7.07 -12.90
CA ASP A 476 21.87 7.29 -14.35
C ASP A 476 22.41 6.13 -15.22
N GLU A 477 22.91 5.05 -14.61
CA GLU A 477 23.36 3.82 -15.28
C GLU A 477 22.26 2.73 -15.38
#